data_AF-A0A835FCV4-F1
#
_entry.id   AF-A0A835FCV4-F1
#
_cell.length_a   1.000
_cell.length_b   1.000
_cell.length_c   1.000
_cell.angle_alpha   90.00
_cell.angle_beta   90.00
_cell.angle_gamma   90.00
#
_symmetry.space_group_name_H-M   'P 1'
#
loop_
_entity.id
_entity.type
_entity.pdbx_description
1 polymer ?
#
loop_
_entity_poly.entity_id
_entity_poly.type
_entity_poly.pdbx_seq_one_letter_code
_entity_poly.pdbx_strand_id
1 'polypeptide(L)'
;MEVVQAEVVVAGTPPLPSAQVVSKVLSQGRSNDTFLNNAGIPDCSSRSHSSGEGALHSQLAAKKEGFATLQEQIEVLKKESENKV
;
A
#
# COMPACT_ATOMS: atom_id res chain seq x y z
N MET A 1 34.73 -7.98 3.97
CA MET A 1 34.69 -6.59 3.49
C MET A 1 33.75 -6.57 2.32
N GLU A 2 32.57 -5.95 2.46
CA GLU A 2 31.65 -5.80 1.33
C GLU A 2 32.13 -4.65 0.46
N VAL A 3 32.31 -4.94 -0.83
CA VAL A 3 32.74 -3.97 -1.83
C VAL A 3 31.52 -3.18 -2.24
N VAL A 4 31.42 -1.93 -1.76
CA VAL A 4 30.43 -0.97 -2.25
C VAL A 4 30.80 -0.64 -3.69
N GLN A 5 30.06 -1.18 -4.66
CA GLN A 5 30.24 -0.79 -6.05
C GLN A 5 29.75 0.65 -6.20
N ALA A 6 30.69 1.58 -6.29
CA ALA A 6 30.40 2.96 -6.67
C ALA A 6 29.90 2.95 -8.12
N GLU A 7 28.67 3.41 -8.30
CA GLU A 7 28.07 3.62 -9.61
C GLU A 7 29.00 4.54 -10.42
N VAL A 8 29.44 4.08 -11.59
CA VAL A 8 30.38 4.80 -12.46
C VAL A 8 29.69 6.09 -12.92
N VAL A 9 30.08 7.21 -12.33
CA VAL A 9 29.64 8.54 -12.76
C VAL A 9 30.28 8.80 -14.13
N VAL A 10 29.49 8.65 -15.20
CA VAL A 10 29.87 9.06 -16.55
C VAL A 10 30.09 10.57 -16.55
N ALA A 11 31.30 10.99 -16.94
CA ALA A 11 31.64 12.41 -17.06
C ALA A 11 30.69 13.08 -18.06
N GLY A 12 29.86 14.00 -17.57
CA GLY A 12 28.89 14.76 -18.38
C GLY A 12 27.43 14.66 -17.93
N THR A 13 27.11 13.83 -16.95
CA THR A 13 25.77 13.85 -16.34
C THR A 13 25.62 15.07 -15.41
N PRO A 14 24.51 15.83 -15.52
CA PRO A 14 24.26 16.91 -14.58
C PRO A 14 24.16 16.35 -13.15
N PRO A 15 24.66 17.08 -12.13
CA PRO A 15 24.52 16.66 -10.75
C PRO A 15 23.06 16.33 -10.45
N LEU A 16 22.81 15.18 -9.84
CA LEU A 16 21.46 14.82 -9.41
C LEU A 16 20.93 15.92 -8.48
N PRO A 17 19.66 16.33 -8.64
CA PRO A 17 19.02 17.23 -7.69
C PRO A 17 19.15 16.70 -6.27
N SER A 18 19.38 17.59 -5.30
CA SER A 18 19.55 17.21 -3.89
C SER A 18 18.42 16.31 -3.37
N ALA A 19 17.18 16.57 -3.80
CA ALA A 19 16.02 15.75 -3.48
C ALA A 19 16.14 14.29 -3.98
N GLN A 20 16.69 14.06 -5.18
CA GLN A 20 16.91 12.71 -5.71
C GLN A 20 18.05 12.00 -4.99
N VAL A 21 19.12 12.71 -4.64
CA VAL A 21 20.23 12.15 -3.84
C VAL A 21 19.71 11.69 -2.48
N VAL A 22 18.95 12.55 -1.79
CA VAL A 22 18.33 12.22 -0.50
C VAL A 22 17.39 11.03 -0.64
N SER A 23 16.52 11.00 -1.66
CA SER A 23 15.61 9.88 -1.91
C SER A 23 16.35 8.55 -2.13
N LYS A 24 17.43 8.55 -2.91
CA LYS A 24 18.25 7.36 -3.17
C LYS A 24 18.92 6.85 -1.89
N VAL A 25 19.51 7.75 -1.10
CA VAL A 25 20.14 7.42 0.20
C VAL A 25 19.11 6.85 1.18
N LEU A 26 17.92 7.47 1.25
CA LEU A 26 16.83 7.00 2.11
C LEU A 26 16.28 5.63 1.66
N SER A 27 16.27 5.32 0.36
CA SER A 27 15.81 4.02 -0.17
C SER A 27 16.80 2.87 -0.01
N GLN A 28 18.10 3.17 0.13
CA GLN A 28 19.16 2.15 0.15
C GLN A 28 19.43 1.59 1.54
N GLY A 29 19.04 2.29 2.61
CA GLY A 29 19.25 1.85 3.99
C GLY A 29 17.97 1.27 4.61
N ARG A 30 18.02 0.00 5.03
CA ARG A 30 17.05 -0.57 5.99
C ARG A 30 17.23 -0.01 7.41
N SER A 31 18.24 0.84 7.61
CA SER A 31 18.64 1.47 8.87
C SER A 31 18.59 3.00 8.76
N ASN A 32 17.62 3.54 8.03
CA ASN A 32 17.39 4.99 7.93
C ASN A 32 16.44 5.51 9.00
N ASP A 33 15.87 4.61 9.80
CA ASP A 33 14.99 4.93 10.91
C ASP A 33 15.65 5.94 11.85
N THR A 34 16.95 5.84 12.14
CA THR A 34 17.63 6.78 13.04
C THR A 34 17.69 8.21 12.51
N PHE A 35 17.90 8.40 11.20
CA PHE A 35 17.93 9.74 10.60
C PHE A 35 16.55 10.38 10.61
N LEU A 36 15.52 9.62 10.24
CA LEU A 36 14.13 10.07 10.23
C LEU A 36 13.62 10.34 11.66
N ASN A 37 13.92 9.45 12.62
CA ASN A 37 13.60 9.63 14.03
C ASN A 37 14.25 10.88 14.63
N ASN A 38 15.52 11.14 14.33
CA ASN A 38 16.21 12.35 14.81
C ASN A 38 15.63 13.64 14.20
N ALA A 39 15.10 13.56 12.98
CA ALA A 39 14.38 14.66 12.32
C ALA A 39 12.93 14.80 12.80
N GLY A 40 12.46 13.93 13.70
CA GLY A 40 11.06 13.89 14.16
C GLY A 40 10.09 13.47 13.04
N ILE A 41 10.58 12.86 11.97
CA ILE A 41 9.78 12.38 10.86
C ILE A 41 9.36 10.95 11.20
N PRO A 42 8.08 10.70 11.49
CA PRO A 42 7.62 9.36 11.80
C PRO A 42 7.81 8.46 10.58
N ASP A 43 8.41 7.29 10.77
CA ASP A 43 8.56 6.30 9.72
C ASP A 43 7.19 5.86 9.20
N CYS A 44 6.82 6.32 8.00
CA CYS A 44 5.60 5.86 7.32
C CYS A 44 5.62 4.34 7.03
N SER A 45 6.81 3.72 7.03
CA SER A 45 7.02 2.29 6.87
C SER A 45 6.38 1.47 8.00
N SER A 46 6.28 2.04 9.21
CA SER A 46 5.61 1.40 10.35
C SER A 46 4.13 1.75 10.45
N ARG A 47 3.47 2.13 9.35
CA ARG A 47 2.00 2.02 9.27
C ARG A 47 1.64 0.54 9.22
N SER A 48 1.95 -0.17 10.31
CA SER A 48 1.29 -1.38 10.73
C SER A 48 -0.19 -1.12 10.50
N HIS A 49 -0.80 -1.88 9.60
CA HIS A 49 -2.24 -1.87 9.37
C HIS A 49 -2.90 -1.64 10.71
N SER A 50 -3.50 -0.46 10.89
CA SER A 50 -4.03 -0.13 12.21
C SER A 50 -5.02 -1.24 12.54
N SER A 51 -5.06 -1.69 13.80
CA SER A 51 -5.99 -2.76 14.22
C SER A 51 -7.44 -2.50 13.74
N GLY A 52 -7.79 -1.23 13.52
CA GLY A 52 -9.04 -0.81 12.90
C GLY A 52 -9.15 -1.03 11.38
N GLU A 53 -8.09 -0.86 10.59
CA GLU A 53 -8.12 -1.08 9.13
C GLU A 53 -8.46 -2.54 8.79
N GLY A 54 -7.85 -3.50 9.50
CA GLY A 54 -8.18 -4.92 9.34
C GLY A 54 -9.65 -5.23 9.65
N ALA A 55 -10.19 -4.67 10.74
CA ALA A 55 -11.60 -4.83 11.09
C ALA A 55 -12.55 -4.20 10.05
N LEU A 56 -12.17 -3.07 9.45
CA LEU A 56 -12.96 -2.43 8.39
C LEU A 56 -12.95 -3.25 7.09
N HIS A 57 -11.80 -3.83 6.73
CA HIS A 57 -11.71 -4.72 5.56
C HIS A 57 -12.57 -5.98 5.73
N SER A 58 -12.53 -6.61 6.91
CA SER A 58 -13.38 -7.77 7.21
C SER A 58 -14.88 -7.43 7.17
N GLN A 59 -15.29 -6.29 7.73
CA GLN A 59 -16.68 -5.83 7.66
C GLN A 59 -17.12 -5.56 6.22
N LEU A 60 -16.24 -4.97 5.41
CA LEU A 60 -16.54 -4.71 4.00
C LEU A 60 -16.71 -6.02 3.21
N ALA A 61 -15.88 -7.03 3.49
CA ALA A 61 -15.99 -8.35 2.86
C ALA A 61 -17.32 -9.03 3.21
N ALA A 62 -17.66 -9.09 4.51
CA ALA A 62 -18.91 -9.68 4.98
C ALA A 62 -20.15 -8.98 4.38
N LYS A 63 -20.12 -7.64 4.27
CA LYS A 63 -21.21 -6.87 3.66
C LYS A 63 -21.36 -7.17 2.16
N LYS A 64 -20.25 -7.31 1.43
CA LYS A 64 -20.28 -7.63 -0.01
C LYS A 64 -20.86 -9.02 -0.25
N GLU A 65 -20.47 -9.99 0.56
CA GLU A 65 -20.99 -11.36 0.49
C GLU A 65 -22.50 -11.38 0.76
N GLY A 66 -22.97 -10.74 1.85
CA GLY A 66 -24.40 -10.66 2.15
C GLY A 66 -25.21 -9.95 1.06
N PHE A 67 -24.65 -8.92 0.43
CA PHE A 67 -25.30 -8.24 -0.70
C PHE A 67 -25.44 -9.14 -1.93
N ALA A 68 -24.40 -9.91 -2.27
CA ALA A 68 -24.44 -10.84 -3.39
C ALA A 68 -25.54 -11.90 -3.20
N THR A 69 -25.64 -12.48 -2.00
CA THR A 69 -26.67 -13.46 -1.66
C THR A 69 -28.09 -12.86 -1.75
N LEU A 70 -28.29 -11.64 -1.26
CA LEU A 70 -29.57 -10.95 -1.38
C LEU A 70 -29.94 -10.66 -2.83
N GLN A 71 -28.97 -10.25 -3.64
CA GLN A 71 -29.18 -9.97 -5.06
C GLN A 71 -29.60 -11.23 -5.83
N GLU A 72 -28.96 -12.37 -5.55
CA GLU A 72 -29.34 -13.67 -6.13
C GLU A 72 -30.77 -14.06 -5.74
N GLN A 73 -31.15 -13.93 -4.47
CA GLN A 73 -32.51 -14.23 -4.02
C GLN A 73 -33.57 -13.36 -4.71
N ILE A 74 -33.29 -12.07 -4.88
CA ILE A 74 -34.18 -11.15 -5.60
C ILE A 74 -34.34 -11.58 -7.05
N GLU A 75 -33.25 -11.97 -7.71
CA GLU A 75 -33.31 -12.43 -9.10
C GLU A 75 -34.12 -13.72 -9.26
N VAL A 76 -33.95 -14.68 -8.34
CA VAL A 76 -34.73 -15.92 -8.32
C VAL A 76 -36.22 -15.63 -8.11
N LEU A 77 -36.58 -14.82 -7.11
CA LEU A 77 -37.97 -14.45 -6.83
C LEU A 77 -38.61 -13.70 -7.99
N LYS A 78 -37.86 -12.81 -8.65
CA LYS A 78 -38.32 -12.10 -9.84
C LYS A 78 -38.68 -13.09 -10.96
N LYS A 79 -37.78 -14.02 -11.29
CA LYS A 79 -38.04 -15.06 -12.31
C LYS A 79 -39.22 -15.95 -11.95
N GLU A 80 -39.39 -16.30 -10.68
CA GLU A 80 -40.55 -17.09 -10.23
C GLU A 80 -41.87 -16.31 -10.40
N SER A 81 -41.87 -15.00 -10.11
CA SER A 81 -43.05 -14.15 -10.30
C SER A 81 -43.41 -13.95 -11.77
N GLU A 82 -42.42 -13.84 -12.66
CA GLU A 82 -42.62 -13.69 -14.12
C GLU A 82 -43.13 -14.97 -14.77
N ASN A 83 -42.80 -16.16 -14.23
CA ASN A 83 -43.31 -17.44 -14.72
C ASN A 83 -44.71 -17.82 -14.18
N LYS A 84 -45.25 -17.07 -13.20
CA LYS A 84 -46.56 -17.32 -12.59
C LYS A 84 -47.70 -16.46 -13.18
N VAL A 85 -47.40 -15.64 -14.19
CA VAL A 85 -48.36 -14.83 -14.96
C VAL A 85 -48.55 -15.44 -16.34
#